data_AF-A0AAV6BW84-F1
#
_entry.id   AF-A0AAV6BW84-F1
#
_cell.length_a   1.000
_cell.length_b   1.000
_cell.length_c   1.000
_cell.angle_alpha   90.00
_cell.angle_beta   90.00
_cell.angle_gamma   90.00
#
_symmetry.space_group_name_H-M   'P 1'
#
loop_
_entity.id
_entity.type
_entity.pdbx_description
1 polymer ?
#
loop_
_entity_poly.entity_id
_entity_poly.type
_entity_poly.pdbx_seq_one_letter_code
_entity_poly.pdbx_strand_id
1 'polypeptide(L)'
;MDDVAIRAMALLRTLVPFVFFMASVYLALHIIVARLLPPTRASATLWFFSTVTGPLTRPVRTLLPAGTSEPRVRAVSLALYVGLWIASRLALGPLAPAGG
;
A
#
# COMPACT_ATOMS: atom_id res chain seq x y z
N MET A 1 -30.65 -7.48 -10.77
CA MET A 1 -29.25 -7.08 -10.51
C MET A 1 -28.51 -7.23 -11.81
N ASP A 2 -28.07 -6.12 -12.40
CA ASP A 2 -27.56 -6.10 -13.77
C ASP A 2 -26.22 -6.84 -13.86
N ASP A 3 -26.00 -7.64 -14.92
CA ASP A 3 -24.74 -8.38 -15.15
C ASP A 3 -23.49 -7.49 -15.04
N VAL A 4 -23.64 -6.21 -15.38
CA VAL A 4 -22.60 -5.18 -15.23
C VAL A 4 -22.22 -4.98 -13.77
N ALA A 5 -23.19 -4.93 -12.85
CA ALA A 5 -22.94 -4.75 -11.42
C ALA A 5 -22.21 -5.96 -10.82
N ILE A 6 -22.53 -7.17 -11.26
CA ILE A 6 -21.86 -8.40 -10.80
C ILE A 6 -20.40 -8.41 -11.24
N ARG A 7 -20.14 -8.11 -12.52
CA ARG A 7 -18.78 -8.02 -13.09
C ARG A 7 -17.96 -6.92 -12.42
N ALA A 8 -18.55 -5.74 -12.21
CA ALA A 8 -17.91 -4.63 -11.52
C ALA A 8 -17.52 -5.01 -10.08
N MET A 9 -18.41 -5.72 -9.37
CA MET A 9 -18.13 -6.16 -8.00
C MET A 9 -17.00 -7.20 -7.94
N ALA A 10 -16.95 -8.12 -8.91
CA ALA A 10 -15.86 -9.10 -9.02
C ALA A 10 -14.51 -8.42 -9.32
N LEU A 11 -14.50 -7.40 -10.19
CA LEU A 11 -13.31 -6.59 -10.46
C LEU A 11 -12.85 -5.84 -9.22
N LEU A 12 -13.75 -5.17 -8.50
CA LEU A 12 -13.43 -4.47 -7.24
C LEU A 12 -12.83 -5.41 -6.20
N ARG A 13 -13.43 -6.60 -6.00
CA ARG A 13 -12.93 -7.63 -5.08
C ARG A 13 -11.51 -8.09 -5.39
N THR A 14 -11.09 -8.00 -6.65
CA THR A 14 -9.76 -8.44 -7.09
C THR A 14 -8.76 -7.29 -7.12
N LEU A 15 -9.16 -6.16 -7.71
CA LEU A 15 -8.29 -5.00 -7.93
C LEU A 15 -7.94 -4.28 -6.63
N VAL A 16 -8.89 -4.11 -5.71
CA VAL A 16 -8.65 -3.41 -4.44
C VAL A 16 -7.55 -4.08 -3.61
N PRO A 17 -7.64 -5.38 -3.26
CA PRO A 17 -6.57 -6.04 -2.51
C PRO A 17 -5.27 -6.11 -3.32
N PHE A 18 -5.35 -6.26 -4.65
CA PHE A 18 -4.15 -6.25 -5.50
C PHE A 18 -3.41 -4.92 -5.43
N VAL A 19 -4.10 -3.78 -5.50
CA VAL A 19 -3.50 -2.45 -5.40
C VAL A 19 -2.86 -2.24 -4.02
N PHE A 20 -3.51 -2.64 -2.93
CA PHE A 20 -2.92 -2.52 -1.59
C PHE A 20 -1.70 -3.43 -1.40
N PHE A 21 -1.72 -4.62 -2.00
CA PHE A 21 -0.55 -5.50 -2.02
C PHE A 21 0.61 -4.85 -2.78
N MET A 22 0.37 -4.33 -3.99
CA MET A 22 1.40 -3.65 -4.78
C MET A 22 1.95 -2.43 -4.04
N ALA A 23 1.10 -1.61 -3.43
CA ALA A 23 1.51 -0.46 -2.62
C ALA A 23 2.44 -0.89 -1.47
N SER A 24 2.09 -1.98 -0.77
CA SER A 24 2.91 -2.56 0.30
C SER A 24 4.27 -3.03 -0.20
N VAL A 25 4.32 -3.72 -1.34
CA VAL A 25 5.56 -4.19 -1.97
C VAL A 25 6.46 -3.01 -2.34
N TYR A 26 5.94 -1.99 -3.02
CA TYR A 26 6.73 -0.79 -3.38
C TYR A 26 7.25 -0.04 -2.15
N LEU A 27 6.44 0.08 -1.09
CA LEU A 27 6.88 0.68 0.18
C LEU A 27 7.98 -0.14 0.86
N ALA A 28 7.86 -1.46 0.88
CA ALA A 28 8.87 -2.36 1.43
C ALA A 28 10.18 -2.24 0.65
N LEU A 29 10.13 -2.28 -0.69
CA LEU A 29 11.31 -2.05 -1.52
C LEU A 29 11.92 -0.67 -1.26
N HIS A 30 11.11 0.39 -1.15
CA HIS A 30 11.62 1.72 -0.86
C HIS A 30 12.37 1.75 0.48
N ILE A 31 11.85 1.10 1.53
CA ILE A 31 12.53 1.01 2.83
C ILE A 31 13.84 0.22 2.71
N ILE A 32 13.85 -0.91 1.99
CA ILE A 32 15.04 -1.74 1.78
C ILE A 32 16.11 -0.95 1.02
N VAL A 33 15.75 -0.32 -0.09
CA VAL A 33 16.62 0.51 -0.92
C VAL A 33 17.19 1.68 -0.10
N ALA A 34 16.36 2.35 0.70
CA ALA A 34 16.79 3.43 1.58
C ALA A 34 17.70 2.99 2.73
N ARG A 35 17.65 1.71 3.14
CA ARG A 35 18.55 1.15 4.15
C ARG A 35 19.87 0.65 3.57
N LEU A 36 19.83 0.11 2.35
CA LEU A 36 20.99 -0.52 1.71
C LEU A 36 21.87 0.49 0.95
N LEU A 37 21.31 1.60 0.46
CA LEU A 37 22.07 2.60 -0.27
C LEU A 37 22.67 3.65 0.68
N PRO A 38 23.96 3.97 0.55
CA PRO A 38 24.59 5.02 1.33
C PRO A 38 23.99 6.40 1.00
N PRO A 39 23.83 7.30 2.00
CA PRO A 39 23.26 8.64 1.81
C PRO A 39 24.08 9.53 0.86
N THR A 40 25.34 9.18 0.60
CA THR A 40 26.26 9.90 -0.30
C THR A 40 25.99 9.65 -1.79
N ARG A 41 25.16 8.66 -2.15
CA ARG A 41 24.68 8.48 -3.53
C ARG A 41 23.20 8.84 -3.59
N ALA A 42 22.90 10.04 -4.07
CA ALA A 42 21.60 10.35 -4.63
C ALA A 42 21.36 9.45 -5.85
N SER A 43 20.88 8.22 -5.63
CA SER A 43 20.66 7.26 -6.70
C SER A 43 19.32 7.54 -7.36
N ALA A 44 19.28 7.49 -8.70
CA ALA A 44 18.03 7.59 -9.47
C ALA A 44 16.95 6.62 -8.96
N THR A 45 17.37 5.49 -8.39
CA THR A 45 16.52 4.49 -7.74
C THR A 45 15.77 5.06 -6.52
N LEU A 46 16.46 5.76 -5.61
CA LEU A 46 15.80 6.40 -4.46
C LEU A 46 14.82 7.48 -4.89
N TRP A 47 15.19 8.26 -5.91
CA TRP A 47 14.28 9.25 -6.50
C TRP A 47 13.03 8.58 -7.09
N PHE A 48 13.20 7.50 -7.86
CA PHE A 48 12.10 6.74 -8.44
C PHE A 48 11.13 6.24 -7.35
N PHE A 49 11.64 5.60 -6.30
CA PHE A 49 10.79 5.12 -5.21
C PHE A 49 10.12 6.26 -4.45
N SER A 50 10.78 7.39 -4.25
CA SER A 50 10.17 8.57 -3.65
C SER A 50 9.02 9.12 -4.49
N THR A 51 9.18 9.17 -5.81
CA THR A 51 8.12 9.59 -6.73
C THR A 51 6.93 8.63 -6.71
N VAL A 52 7.17 7.32 -6.75
CA VAL A 52 6.11 6.29 -6.78
C VAL A 52 5.38 6.18 -5.44
N THR A 53 6.11 6.27 -4.32
CA THR A 53 5.52 6.10 -2.97
C THR A 53 5.13 7.42 -2.30
N GLY A 54 5.48 8.56 -2.88
CA GLY A 54 5.10 9.90 -2.41
C GLY A 54 3.59 10.07 -2.23
N PRO A 55 2.75 9.71 -3.22
CA PRO A 55 1.29 9.74 -3.08
C PRO A 55 0.76 8.85 -1.94
N LEU A 56 1.43 7.73 -1.66
CA LEU A 56 1.05 6.79 -0.60
C LEU A 56 1.43 7.32 0.80
N THR A 57 2.55 8.04 0.90
CA THR A 57 3.10 8.52 2.18
C THR A 57 2.57 9.90 2.60
N ARG A 58 2.15 10.75 1.65
CA ARG A 58 1.54 12.07 1.93
C ARG A 58 0.33 12.02 2.88
N PRO A 59 -0.72 11.20 2.63
CA PRO A 59 -1.88 11.15 3.53
C PRO A 59 -1.51 10.59 4.90
N VAL A 60 -0.55 9.67 4.97
CA VAL A 60 -0.06 9.14 6.25
C VAL A 60 0.69 10.22 7.03
N ARG A 61 1.45 11.07 6.33
CA ARG A 61 2.17 12.20 6.94
C ARG A 61 1.23 13.23 7.55
N THR A 62 0.05 13.46 6.97
CA THR A 62 -0.96 14.37 7.54
C THR A 62 -1.63 13.84 8.79
N LEU A 63 -1.59 12.52 9.01
CA LEU A 63 -2.12 11.87 10.22
C LEU A 63 -1.08 11.77 11.34
N LEU A 64 0.18 12.05 11.05
CA LEU A 64 1.29 11.95 12.01
C LEU A 64 1.69 13.34 12.54
N PRO A 65 2.27 13.41 13.76
CA PRO A 65 2.79 14.67 14.30
C PRO A 65 3.83 15.31 13.38
N ALA A 66 3.81 16.65 13.33
CA ALA A 66 4.81 17.44 12.62
C ALA A 66 6.22 17.13 13.15
N GLY A 67 7.19 16.98 12.25
CA GLY A 67 8.57 16.61 12.61
C GLY A 67 8.85 15.10 12.67
N THR A 68 7.85 14.25 12.38
CA THR A 68 8.09 12.80 12.28
C THR A 68 9.13 12.49 11.20
N SER A 69 10.14 11.67 11.56
CA SER A 69 11.22 11.29 10.65
C SER A 69 10.70 10.52 9.43
N GLU A 70 11.29 10.77 8.27
CA GLU A 70 10.87 10.15 7.01
C GLU A 70 10.89 8.60 7.03
N PRO A 71 11.89 7.93 7.65
CA PRO A 71 11.85 6.48 7.81
C PRO A 71 10.65 5.99 8.61
N ARG A 72 10.23 6.76 9.63
CA ARG A 72 9.06 6.43 10.46
C ARG A 72 7.76 6.59 9.65
N VAL A 73 7.64 7.67 8.87
CA VAL A 73 6.48 7.85 7.97
C VAL A 73 6.35 6.69 7.00
N ARG A 74 7.46 6.24 6.39
CA ARG A 74 7.47 5.08 5.47
C ARG A 74 7.06 3.79 6.18
N ALA A 75 7.58 3.54 7.38
CA ALA A 75 7.23 2.36 8.18
C ALA A 75 5.75 2.34 8.58
N VAL A 76 5.20 3.47 9.03
CA VAL A 76 3.77 3.60 9.35
C VAL A 76 2.92 3.42 8.10
N SER A 77 3.34 3.98 6.96
CA SER A 77 2.63 3.81 5.69
C SER A 77 2.60 2.34 5.28
N LEU A 78 3.73 1.63 5.37
CA LEU A 78 3.79 0.19 5.10
C LEU A 78 2.82 -0.58 6.00
N ALA A 79 2.84 -0.33 7.31
CA ALA A 79 1.94 -1.00 8.26
C ALA A 79 0.46 -0.74 7.91
N LEU A 80 0.12 0.51 7.55
CA LEU A 80 -1.24 0.88 7.13
C LEU A 80 -1.67 0.14 5.86
N TYR A 81 -0.84 0.14 4.81
CA TYR A 81 -1.20 -0.51 3.53
C TYR A 81 -1.24 -2.04 3.64
N VAL A 82 -0.38 -2.63 4.46
CA VAL A 82 -0.47 -4.07 4.79
C VAL A 82 -1.76 -4.36 5.56
N GLY A 83 -2.11 -3.52 6.53
CA GLY A 83 -3.36 -3.63 7.26
C GLY A 83 -4.59 -3.52 6.35
N LEU A 84 -4.60 -2.54 5.43
CA LEU A 84 -5.65 -2.36 4.43
C LEU A 84 -5.73 -3.54 3.45
N TRP A 85 -4.60 -4.10 3.03
CA TRP A 85 -4.58 -5.30 2.21
C TRP A 85 -5.24 -6.48 2.93
N ILE A 86 -4.85 -6.76 4.17
CA ILE A 86 -5.44 -7.84 4.98
C ILE A 86 -6.93 -7.56 5.19
N ALA A 87 -7.29 -6.36 5.63
CA ALA A 87 -8.68 -5.98 5.86
C ALA A 87 -9.53 -6.10 4.59
N SER A 88 -9.00 -5.67 3.44
CA SER A 88 -9.69 -5.81 2.15
C SER A 88 -9.87 -7.27 1.74
N ARG A 89 -8.88 -8.14 2.01
CA ARG A 89 -8.99 -9.58 1.76
C ARG A 89 -10.02 -10.26 2.67
N LEU A 90 -10.19 -9.78 3.90
CA LEU A 90 -11.20 -10.28 4.82
C LEU A 90 -12.60 -9.76 4.45
N ALA A 91 -12.73 -8.48 4.13
CA ALA A 91 -14.00 -7.85 3.80
C ALA A 91 -14.52 -8.20 2.40
N LEU A 92 -13.62 -8.36 1.43
CA LEU A 92 -13.93 -8.67 0.03
C LEU A 92 -13.64 -10.13 -0.33
N GLY A 93 -13.19 -10.92 0.67
CA GLY A 93 -12.90 -12.34 0.58
C GLY A 93 -14.07 -13.15 0.02
N PRO A 94 -13.84 -14.43 -0.34
CA PRO A 94 -14.89 -15.24 -0.94
C PRO A 94 -16.10 -15.18 -0.01
N LEU A 95 -17.30 -15.05 -0.59
CA LEU A 95 -18.52 -15.38 0.14
C LEU A 95 -18.25 -16.78 0.71
N ALA A 96 -18.05 -16.89 2.02
CA ALA A 96 -18.12 -18.19 2.66
C ALA A 96 -19.43 -18.82 2.16
N PRO A 97 -19.44 -20.10 1.75
CA PRO A 97 -20.71 -20.75 1.53
C PRO A 97 -21.52 -20.55 2.82
N ALA A 98 -22.65 -19.86 2.69
CA ALA A 98 -23.57 -19.68 3.80
C ALA A 98 -24.16 -21.06 4.12
N GLY A 99 -23.65 -21.74 5.15
CA GLY A 99 -24.06 -23.11 5.50
C GLY A 99 -23.46 -24.16 4.55
N GLY A 100 -23.18 -25.39 4.96
CA GLY A 100 -24.02 -26.26 5.79
C GLY A 100 -24.73 -27.23 4.86
#